data_AF-W6K1X1-F1
#
_entry.id   AF-W6K1X1-F1
#
_cell.length_a   1.000
_cell.length_b   1.000
_cell.length_c   1.000
_cell.angle_alpha   90.00
_cell.angle_beta   90.00
_cell.angle_gamma   90.00
#
_symmetry.space_group_name_H-M   'P 1'
#
loop_
_entity.id
_entity.type
_entity.pdbx_description
1 polymer ?
#
loop_
_entity_poly.entity_id
_entity_poly.type
_entity_poly.pdbx_seq_one_letter_code
_entity_poly.pdbx_strand_id
1 'polypeptide(L)'
;MTRLETLDALESAVGKRPATAMLKSISQLDGHCLDVLSLSTFGVLGVLSEAGRLSSHTIGGPAGVFHTLEPGRLQLPGLPHAGYGRPAGLVAFVAGWGETLRVNGRLDADTLIVEEAFLHCAKCVLRSRLWSPLVEHEATIERSGTTQSSVLRSGLADPVVSGLLTRAPFATIATADGAGRADISPKGDPSGLVRLLGNGEIGIPDRPGNMRRDTFHNILERPEVSVLALMPGEETVVEVTGTAVVDDDPDLRAIFEVRGNTPVAVMRVRVESALAQRSSAIGAARLWDPKQHVPQGSLPRASRIWTDHVNATIASAKEAPIPALHEPDLAAGLQADYVQNLY
;
A
#
# COMPACT_ATOMS: atom_id res chain seq x y z
N MET A 1 -10.99 10.23 22.32
CA MET A 1 -10.54 9.03 21.57
C MET A 1 -11.68 8.03 21.59
N THR A 2 -12.30 7.81 20.44
CA THR A 2 -13.46 6.96 20.26
C THR A 2 -13.00 5.76 19.44
N ARG A 3 -12.56 4.70 20.12
CA ARG A 3 -12.08 3.49 19.45
C ARG A 3 -13.25 2.72 18.87
N LEU A 4 -13.15 2.36 17.60
CA LEU A 4 -14.10 1.49 16.93
C LEU A 4 -13.68 0.04 17.19
N GLU A 5 -14.34 -0.61 18.14
CA GLU A 5 -13.98 -1.97 18.61
C GLU A 5 -14.89 -3.07 18.04
N THR A 6 -15.98 -2.70 17.38
CA THR A 6 -16.93 -3.66 16.78
C THR A 6 -17.08 -3.42 15.28
N LEU A 7 -17.46 -4.47 14.56
CA LEU A 7 -17.74 -4.40 13.13
C LEU A 7 -18.84 -3.38 12.82
N ASP A 8 -19.93 -3.38 13.59
CA ASP A 8 -21.04 -2.45 13.38
C ASP A 8 -20.62 -0.98 13.60
N ALA A 9 -19.81 -0.71 14.63
CA ALA A 9 -19.28 0.63 14.88
C ALA A 9 -18.34 1.06 13.76
N LEU A 10 -17.44 0.16 13.31
CA LEU A 10 -16.55 0.42 12.19
C LEU A 10 -17.34 0.73 10.91
N GLU A 11 -18.25 -0.14 10.50
CA GLU A 11 -19.02 0.03 9.26
C GLU A 11 -19.95 1.24 9.32
N SER A 12 -20.41 1.65 10.51
CA SER A 12 -21.17 2.89 10.69
C SER A 12 -20.32 4.13 10.45
N ALA A 13 -19.05 4.11 10.87
CA ALA A 13 -18.15 5.26 10.73
C ALA A 13 -17.51 5.35 9.34
N VAL A 14 -16.98 4.23 8.81
CA VAL A 14 -16.21 4.23 7.56
C VAL A 14 -17.00 3.70 6.36
N GLY A 15 -18.18 3.12 6.58
CA GLY A 15 -19.05 2.50 5.58
C GLY A 15 -18.79 1.00 5.37
N LYS A 16 -19.81 0.28 4.88
CA LYS A 16 -19.74 -1.16 4.55
C LYS A 16 -18.91 -1.45 3.32
N ARG A 17 -18.32 -2.65 3.23
CA ARG A 17 -17.62 -3.15 2.03
C ARG A 17 -18.63 -3.47 0.92
N PRO A 18 -18.72 -2.66 -0.16
CA PRO A 18 -19.67 -2.95 -1.21
C PRO A 18 -19.20 -4.17 -2.01
N ALA A 19 -20.12 -5.08 -2.34
CA ALA A 19 -19.80 -6.27 -3.13
C ALA A 19 -19.10 -5.93 -4.46
N THR A 20 -19.47 -4.81 -5.07
CA THR A 20 -18.87 -4.29 -6.31
C THR A 20 -17.38 -3.98 -6.19
N ALA A 21 -16.89 -3.54 -5.02
CA ALA A 21 -15.45 -3.32 -4.80
C ALA A 21 -14.66 -4.63 -4.72
N MET A 22 -15.33 -5.75 -4.45
CA MET A 22 -14.74 -7.08 -4.37
C MET A 22 -14.76 -7.80 -5.73
N LEU A 23 -15.65 -7.43 -6.66
CA LEU A 23 -15.80 -8.09 -7.97
C LEU A 23 -14.55 -8.03 -8.85
N LYS A 24 -13.64 -7.08 -8.61
CA LYS A 24 -12.39 -6.94 -9.38
C LYS A 24 -11.24 -7.87 -8.94
N SER A 25 -11.46 -8.63 -7.86
CA SER A 25 -10.50 -9.64 -7.38
C SER A 25 -10.56 -10.88 -8.24
N ILE A 26 -9.39 -11.36 -8.65
CA ILE A 26 -9.22 -12.65 -9.33
C ILE A 26 -8.32 -13.55 -8.49
N SER A 27 -8.42 -14.87 -8.66
CA SER A 27 -7.66 -15.84 -7.85
C SER A 27 -6.35 -16.31 -8.50
N GLN A 28 -6.09 -15.91 -9.74
CA GLN A 28 -4.90 -16.27 -10.52
C GLN A 28 -4.46 -15.05 -11.33
N LEU A 29 -3.17 -14.95 -11.66
CA LEU A 29 -2.63 -13.87 -12.48
C LEU A 29 -3.04 -14.08 -13.95
N ASP A 30 -3.83 -13.16 -14.49
CA ASP A 30 -4.22 -13.14 -15.90
C ASP A 30 -3.23 -12.34 -16.76
N GLY A 31 -3.53 -12.19 -18.06
CA GLY A 31 -2.67 -11.43 -18.98
C GLY A 31 -2.44 -9.98 -18.54
N HIS A 32 -3.44 -9.32 -17.95
CA HIS A 32 -3.28 -7.95 -17.44
C HIS A 32 -2.31 -7.89 -16.26
N CYS A 33 -2.40 -8.86 -15.34
CA CYS A 33 -1.44 -8.99 -14.26
C CYS A 33 -0.02 -9.18 -14.79
N LEU A 34 0.17 -10.05 -15.80
CA LEU A 34 1.49 -10.29 -16.40
C LEU A 34 2.05 -9.02 -17.05
N ASP A 35 1.23 -8.27 -17.78
CA ASP A 35 1.65 -7.01 -18.40
C ASP A 35 2.13 -6.00 -17.35
N VAL A 36 1.39 -5.85 -16.24
CA VAL A 36 1.78 -4.97 -15.14
C VAL A 36 3.08 -5.44 -14.46
N LEU A 37 3.20 -6.74 -14.17
CA LEU A 37 4.38 -7.30 -13.53
C LEU A 37 5.63 -7.16 -14.42
N SER A 38 5.47 -7.31 -15.74
CA SER A 38 6.56 -7.12 -16.72
C SER A 38 7.13 -5.70 -16.73
N LEU A 39 6.31 -4.70 -16.36
CA LEU A 39 6.71 -3.30 -16.24
C LEU A 39 7.12 -2.91 -14.81
N SER A 40 6.83 -3.75 -13.83
CA SER A 40 7.08 -3.46 -12.42
C SER A 40 8.56 -3.55 -12.10
N THR A 41 9.09 -2.54 -11.42
CA THR A 41 10.51 -2.47 -11.00
C THR A 41 10.67 -2.55 -9.49
N PHE A 42 9.59 -2.33 -8.73
CA PHE A 42 9.62 -2.23 -7.27
C PHE A 42 8.33 -2.80 -6.66
N GLY A 43 8.43 -3.29 -5.42
CA GLY A 43 7.29 -3.73 -4.64
C GLY A 43 7.58 -3.77 -3.15
N VAL A 44 6.51 -3.77 -2.37
CA VAL A 44 6.58 -3.99 -0.93
C VAL A 44 5.79 -5.25 -0.59
N LEU A 45 6.44 -6.17 0.11
CA LEU A 45 5.87 -7.41 0.58
C LEU A 45 5.63 -7.33 2.09
N GLY A 46 4.38 -7.38 2.50
CA GLY A 46 3.98 -7.60 3.89
C GLY A 46 3.94 -9.08 4.19
N VAL A 47 4.58 -9.53 5.27
CA VAL A 47 4.64 -10.95 5.66
C VAL A 47 4.20 -11.11 7.11
N LEU A 48 3.32 -12.09 7.36
CA LEU A 48 3.00 -12.54 8.70
C LEU A 48 3.95 -13.67 9.10
N SER A 49 4.80 -13.41 10.09
CA SER A 49 5.71 -14.41 10.65
C SER A 49 5.00 -15.47 11.49
N GLU A 50 5.69 -16.57 11.79
CA GLU A 50 5.19 -17.61 12.69
C GLU A 50 4.90 -17.11 14.11
N ALA A 51 5.68 -16.14 14.59
CA ALA A 51 5.46 -15.50 15.87
C ALA A 51 4.28 -14.50 15.87
N GLY A 52 3.48 -14.46 14.79
CA GLY A 52 2.34 -13.55 14.67
C GLY A 52 2.70 -12.10 14.34
N ARG A 53 3.99 -11.78 14.16
CA ARG A 53 4.45 -10.42 13.84
C ARG A 53 4.35 -10.13 12.34
N LEU A 54 3.90 -8.93 12.00
CA LEU A 54 3.91 -8.39 10.64
C LEU A 54 5.21 -7.60 10.37
N SER A 55 5.78 -7.79 9.18
CA SER A 55 6.92 -7.04 8.68
C SER A 55 6.77 -6.73 7.19
N SER A 56 7.45 -5.68 6.74
CA SER A 56 7.46 -5.22 5.35
C SER A 56 8.86 -5.37 4.74
N HIS A 57 8.93 -5.91 3.53
CA HIS A 57 10.16 -6.12 2.79
C HIS A 57 10.09 -5.42 1.43
N THR A 58 11.08 -4.61 1.10
CA THR A 58 11.18 -3.99 -0.22
C THR A 58 11.87 -4.92 -1.20
N ILE A 59 11.30 -5.07 -2.39
CA ILE A 59 11.86 -5.81 -3.52
C ILE A 59 12.04 -4.83 -4.67
N GLY A 60 13.18 -4.86 -5.35
CA GLY A 60 13.45 -3.93 -6.45
C GLY A 60 14.56 -4.39 -7.37
N GLY A 61 14.45 -4.00 -8.64
CA GLY A 61 15.32 -4.46 -9.71
C GLY A 61 14.88 -3.92 -11.09
N PRO A 62 15.36 -4.50 -12.19
CA PRO A 62 14.91 -4.13 -13.53
C PRO A 62 13.41 -4.40 -13.73
N ALA A 63 12.83 -3.81 -14.78
CA ALA A 63 11.44 -4.10 -15.15
C ALA A 63 11.24 -5.62 -15.33
N GLY A 64 10.16 -6.16 -14.74
CA GLY A 64 9.93 -7.59 -14.70
C GLY A 64 10.62 -8.29 -13.54
N VAL A 65 10.95 -7.57 -12.47
CA VAL A 65 11.62 -8.12 -11.26
C VAL A 65 10.81 -9.25 -10.60
N PHE A 66 9.49 -9.24 -10.76
CA PHE A 66 8.61 -10.30 -10.27
C PHE A 66 8.36 -11.31 -11.38
N HIS A 67 8.93 -12.51 -11.26
CA HIS A 67 8.87 -13.52 -12.32
C HIS A 67 7.66 -14.43 -12.12
N THR A 68 6.69 -14.35 -13.02
CA THR A 68 5.56 -15.29 -13.00
C THR A 68 6.02 -16.64 -13.55
N LEU A 69 6.03 -17.66 -12.67
CA LEU A 69 6.37 -19.04 -13.06
C LEU A 69 5.18 -19.70 -13.76
N GLU A 70 4.00 -19.48 -13.20
CA GLU A 70 2.68 -19.87 -13.73
C GLU A 70 1.62 -18.94 -13.09
N PRO A 71 0.38 -18.88 -13.61
CA PRO A 71 -0.64 -17.94 -13.11
C PRO A 71 -0.85 -17.93 -11.59
N GLY A 72 -0.61 -19.06 -10.91
CA GLY A 72 -0.75 -19.20 -9.46
C GLY A 72 0.55 -19.01 -8.67
N ARG A 73 1.70 -18.76 -9.30
CA ARG A 73 3.02 -18.73 -8.64
C ARG A 73 3.87 -17.57 -9.14
N LEU A 74 4.18 -16.66 -8.23
CA LEU A 74 5.00 -15.47 -8.51
C LEU A 74 6.32 -15.56 -7.72
N GLN A 75 7.44 -15.65 -8.41
CA GLN A 75 8.76 -15.62 -7.77
C GLN A 75 9.15 -14.20 -7.37
N LEU A 76 9.64 -14.06 -6.15
CA LEU A 76 9.99 -12.80 -5.48
C LEU A 76 11.49 -12.80 -5.13
N PRO A 77 12.34 -12.10 -5.90
CA PRO A 77 13.79 -12.16 -5.69
C PRO A 77 14.21 -11.47 -4.39
N GLY A 78 15.29 -11.96 -3.80
CA GLY A 78 15.95 -11.34 -2.64
C GLY A 78 15.23 -11.54 -1.30
N LEU A 79 14.19 -12.37 -1.25
CA LEU A 79 13.58 -12.74 0.02
C LEU A 79 14.50 -13.69 0.81
N PRO A 80 14.75 -13.43 2.11
CA PRO A 80 15.28 -14.47 2.97
C PRO A 80 14.29 -15.64 2.98
N HIS A 81 14.79 -16.88 3.04
CA HIS A 81 13.94 -18.07 2.93
C HIS A 81 12.85 -18.03 4.00
N ALA A 82 11.63 -17.70 3.60
CA ALA A 82 10.47 -17.72 4.47
C ALA A 82 10.02 -19.17 4.66
N GLY A 83 9.54 -19.50 5.86
CA GLY A 83 8.90 -20.79 6.09
C GLY A 83 7.72 -21.00 5.13
N TYR A 84 7.44 -22.25 4.77
CA TYR A 84 6.28 -22.57 3.93
C TYR A 84 4.97 -22.08 4.55
N GLY A 85 4.05 -21.62 3.69
CA GLY A 85 2.69 -21.22 4.03
C GLY A 85 2.55 -19.88 4.75
N ARG A 86 3.62 -19.07 4.86
CA ARG A 86 3.54 -17.75 5.53
C ARG A 86 2.59 -16.82 4.76
N PRO A 87 1.54 -16.28 5.39
CA PRO A 87 0.65 -15.33 4.73
C PRO A 87 1.42 -14.08 4.30
N ALA A 88 1.22 -13.64 3.07
CA ALA A 88 1.85 -12.46 2.54
C ALA A 88 0.97 -11.68 1.56
N GLY A 89 1.18 -10.38 1.51
CA GLY A 89 0.60 -9.48 0.52
C GLY A 89 1.69 -8.67 -0.16
N LEU A 90 1.70 -8.65 -1.49
CA LEU A 90 2.58 -7.84 -2.31
C LEU A 90 1.79 -6.67 -2.90
N VAL A 91 2.36 -5.47 -2.84
CA VAL A 91 1.97 -4.37 -3.72
C VAL A 91 3.13 -4.06 -4.66
N ALA A 92 2.89 -4.24 -5.96
CA ALA A 92 3.85 -4.00 -7.03
C ALA A 92 3.60 -2.65 -7.71
N PHE A 93 4.69 -1.95 -8.02
CA PHE A 93 4.71 -0.61 -8.58
C PHE A 93 5.34 -0.63 -9.97
N VAL A 94 4.66 0.05 -10.90
CA VAL A 94 5.24 0.48 -12.18
C VAL A 94 5.65 1.94 -12.04
N ALA A 95 6.93 2.24 -12.21
CA ALA A 95 7.45 3.59 -12.04
C ALA A 95 6.77 4.58 -13.00
N GLY A 96 6.16 5.63 -12.44
CA GLY A 96 5.39 6.62 -13.18
C GLY A 96 3.89 6.29 -13.36
N TRP A 97 3.41 5.13 -12.90
CA TRP A 97 2.00 4.75 -13.01
C TRP A 97 1.19 5.07 -11.75
N GLY A 98 -0.04 5.54 -11.91
CA GLY A 98 -0.90 5.89 -10.78
C GLY A 98 -1.34 4.67 -9.98
N GLU A 99 -1.72 3.60 -10.66
CA GLU A 99 -2.24 2.38 -10.07
C GLU A 99 -1.12 1.42 -9.61
N THR A 100 -1.49 0.50 -8.72
CA THR A 100 -0.58 -0.54 -8.22
C THR A 100 -1.27 -1.89 -8.28
N LEU A 101 -0.54 -2.96 -8.58
CA LEU A 101 -1.07 -4.33 -8.53
C LEU A 101 -0.89 -4.90 -7.13
N ARG A 102 -1.98 -5.35 -6.51
CA ARG A 102 -1.93 -6.09 -5.24
C ARG A 102 -2.04 -7.58 -5.54
N VAL A 103 -1.19 -8.39 -4.93
CA VAL A 103 -1.20 -9.85 -5.01
C VAL A 103 -1.06 -10.41 -3.60
N ASN A 104 -2.10 -11.08 -3.11
CA ASN A 104 -2.14 -11.70 -1.80
C ASN A 104 -2.05 -13.22 -1.93
N GLY A 105 -1.47 -13.85 -0.92
CA GLY A 105 -1.40 -15.30 -0.84
C GLY A 105 -0.43 -15.79 0.22
N ARG A 106 0.35 -16.83 -0.11
CA ARG A 106 1.24 -17.49 0.85
C ARG A 106 2.63 -17.73 0.27
N LEU A 107 3.66 -17.51 1.07
CA LEU A 107 5.02 -17.79 0.69
C LEU A 107 5.34 -19.28 0.76
N ASP A 108 6.00 -19.76 -0.28
CA ASP A 108 6.70 -21.03 -0.39
C ASP A 108 8.14 -20.67 -0.80
N ALA A 109 9.04 -20.59 0.20
CA ALA A 109 10.38 -20.04 0.07
C ALA A 109 10.38 -18.61 -0.52
N ASP A 110 10.89 -18.43 -1.74
CA ASP A 110 10.94 -17.16 -2.49
C ASP A 110 9.73 -16.99 -3.43
N THR A 111 8.76 -17.89 -3.39
CA THR A 111 7.60 -17.88 -4.30
C THR A 111 6.33 -17.51 -3.54
N LEU A 112 5.57 -16.55 -4.03
CA LEU A 112 4.22 -16.25 -3.59
C LEU A 112 3.22 -17.11 -4.36
N ILE A 113 2.56 -18.02 -3.64
CA ILE A 113 1.41 -18.78 -4.12
C ILE A 113 0.21 -17.85 -4.07
N VAL A 114 -0.35 -17.53 -5.23
CA VAL A 114 -1.38 -16.51 -5.42
C VAL A 114 -2.73 -17.03 -4.96
N GLU A 115 -3.38 -16.29 -4.05
CA GLU A 115 -4.76 -16.54 -3.61
C GLU A 115 -5.71 -15.42 -4.11
N GLU A 116 -5.20 -14.20 -4.28
CA GLU A 116 -5.96 -13.04 -4.77
C GLU A 116 -5.03 -12.08 -5.52
N ALA A 117 -5.50 -11.51 -6.63
CA ALA A 117 -4.85 -10.40 -7.30
C ALA A 117 -5.89 -9.36 -7.76
N PHE A 118 -5.53 -8.08 -7.70
CA PHE A 118 -6.31 -7.00 -8.31
C PHE A 118 -5.55 -5.68 -8.39
N LEU A 119 -6.06 -4.79 -9.23
CA LEU A 119 -5.55 -3.44 -9.36
C LEU A 119 -6.11 -2.50 -8.27
N HIS A 120 -5.20 -1.88 -7.52
CA HIS A 120 -5.48 -0.87 -6.51
C HIS A 120 -5.48 0.54 -7.14
N CYS A 121 -6.43 1.39 -6.74
CA CYS A 121 -6.68 2.68 -7.38
C CYS A 121 -5.55 3.70 -7.17
N ALA A 122 -5.46 4.67 -8.09
CA ALA A 122 -4.39 5.66 -8.13
C ALA A 122 -4.44 6.76 -7.07
N LYS A 123 -5.56 6.92 -6.35
CA LYS A 123 -5.78 8.08 -5.46
C LYS A 123 -4.65 8.32 -4.45
N CYS A 124 -4.10 7.26 -3.86
CA CYS A 124 -2.98 7.37 -2.91
C CYS A 124 -1.70 7.90 -3.59
N VAL A 125 -1.36 7.39 -4.77
CA VAL A 125 -0.21 7.83 -5.58
C VAL A 125 -0.39 9.28 -6.04
N LEU A 126 -1.60 9.64 -6.49
CA LEU A 126 -1.92 11.00 -6.93
C LEU A 126 -1.84 12.02 -5.78
N ARG A 127 -2.45 11.74 -4.62
CA ARG A 127 -2.40 12.63 -3.45
C ARG A 127 -0.98 12.84 -2.92
N SER A 128 -0.19 11.77 -2.87
CA SER A 128 1.18 11.79 -2.37
C SER A 128 2.19 12.39 -3.35
N ARG A 129 1.80 12.53 -4.63
CA ARG A 129 2.71 12.90 -5.73
C ARG A 129 3.95 11.99 -5.77
N LEU A 130 3.76 10.69 -5.53
CA LEU A 130 4.84 9.70 -5.39
C LEU A 130 5.90 9.76 -6.50
N TRP A 131 5.47 9.99 -7.74
CA TRP A 131 6.33 10.04 -8.93
C TRP A 131 6.81 11.44 -9.31
N SER A 132 6.43 12.46 -8.56
CA SER A 132 6.94 13.81 -8.77
C SER A 132 8.21 14.01 -7.95
N PRO A 133 9.28 14.59 -8.53
CA PRO A 133 10.40 15.01 -7.72
C PRO A 133 9.88 15.99 -6.65
N LEU A 134 10.22 15.73 -5.39
CA LEU A 134 9.92 16.69 -4.33
C LEU A 134 10.65 17.98 -4.68
N VAL A 135 9.91 19.07 -4.82
CA VAL A 135 10.50 20.41 -4.85
C VAL A 135 11.23 20.57 -3.53
N GLU A 136 12.54 20.85 -3.59
CA GLU A 136 13.43 21.02 -2.44
C GLU A 136 12.77 21.94 -1.39
N HIS A 137 12.19 21.35 -0.34
CA HIS A 137 11.89 22.10 0.88
C HIS A 137 13.16 22.06 1.72
N GLU A 138 13.93 23.13 1.57
CA GLU A 138 15.05 23.58 2.39
C GLU A 138 16.07 22.50 2.79
N ALA A 139 17.10 22.44 1.95
CA ALA A 139 18.45 22.06 2.32
C ALA A 139 18.95 22.81 3.58
N THR A 140 18.57 22.35 4.76
CA THR A 140 19.20 22.79 6.03
C THR A 140 19.30 21.67 7.07
N ILE A 141 19.46 20.42 6.61
CA ILE A 141 20.23 19.46 7.41
C ILE A 141 21.55 19.35 6.66
N GLU A 142 22.57 19.98 7.24
CA GLU A 142 23.94 19.94 6.78
C GLU A 142 24.25 18.57 6.20
N ARG A 143 24.71 18.56 4.94
CA ARG A 143 25.52 17.47 4.41
C ARG A 143 26.83 17.44 5.21
N SER A 144 26.74 17.10 6.49
CA SER A 144 27.89 16.78 7.30
C SER A 144 28.55 15.57 6.65
N GLY A 145 29.81 15.78 6.29
CA GLY A 145 30.56 14.95 5.39
C GLY A 145 30.61 13.48 5.80
N THR A 146 30.73 12.64 4.77
CA THR A 146 31.48 11.39 4.79
C THR A 146 31.34 10.52 6.04
N THR A 147 30.46 9.53 5.96
CA THR A 147 30.89 8.12 6.02
C THR A 147 29.78 7.20 5.50
N GLN A 148 30.21 6.26 4.66
CA GLN A 148 29.50 5.01 4.39
C GLN A 148 29.21 4.32 5.72
N SER A 149 27.98 4.45 6.22
CA SER A 149 27.52 3.50 7.21
C SER A 149 26.02 3.31 7.08
N SER A 150 25.67 2.07 6.78
CA SER A 150 24.36 1.45 6.84
C SER A 150 23.83 1.42 8.28
N VAL A 151 23.94 2.52 9.03
CA VAL A 151 23.53 2.54 10.43
C VAL A 151 22.01 2.48 10.46
N LEU A 152 21.50 1.33 10.84
CA LEU A 152 20.13 1.17 11.28
C LEU A 152 19.85 2.20 12.39
N ARG A 153 18.93 3.12 12.15
CA ARG A 153 18.46 4.07 13.17
C ARG A 153 17.16 3.53 13.75
N SER A 154 16.99 3.60 15.06
CA SER A 154 15.89 2.91 15.73
C SER A 154 15.21 3.77 16.79
N GLY A 155 13.91 3.57 16.93
CA GLY A 155 13.08 4.21 17.94
C GLY A 155 12.42 5.49 17.42
N LEU A 156 11.16 5.69 17.80
CA LEU A 156 10.38 6.86 17.36
C LEU A 156 10.96 8.19 17.88
N ALA A 157 11.73 8.14 18.96
CA ALA A 157 12.43 9.30 19.52
C ALA A 157 13.69 9.71 18.73
N ASP A 158 14.19 8.87 17.81
CA ASP A 158 15.31 9.27 16.93
C ASP A 158 14.81 10.37 15.95
N PRO A 159 15.47 11.54 15.89
CA PRO A 159 15.07 12.64 15.01
C PRO A 159 15.07 12.27 13.51
N VAL A 160 15.93 11.35 13.08
CA VAL A 160 15.98 10.88 11.69
C VAL A 160 14.77 10.00 11.40
N VAL A 161 14.45 9.06 12.29
CA VAL A 161 13.29 8.16 12.16
C VAL A 161 12.00 8.98 12.11
N SER A 162 11.76 9.82 13.11
CA SER A 162 10.56 10.66 13.20
C SER A 162 10.46 11.69 12.07
N GLY A 163 11.58 12.31 11.70
CA GLY A 163 11.64 13.28 10.61
C GLY A 163 11.31 12.67 9.25
N LEU A 164 11.88 11.52 8.91
CA LEU A 164 11.54 10.80 7.67
C LEU A 164 10.09 10.31 7.68
N LEU A 165 9.64 9.72 8.79
CA LEU A 165 8.29 9.18 8.92
C LEU A 165 7.21 10.25 8.73
N THR A 166 7.38 11.43 9.35
CA THR A 166 6.38 12.52 9.28
C THR A 166 6.41 13.27 7.95
N ARG A 167 7.55 13.30 7.25
CA ARG A 167 7.66 13.94 5.94
C ARG A 167 7.20 13.04 4.80
N ALA A 168 7.32 11.72 4.94
CA ALA A 168 6.96 10.76 3.92
C ALA A 168 5.49 10.95 3.47
N PRO A 169 5.24 11.20 2.18
CA PRO A 169 3.90 11.37 1.65
C PRO A 169 3.20 10.05 1.33
N PHE A 170 3.93 8.93 1.38
CA PHE A 170 3.42 7.61 1.00
C PHE A 170 3.84 6.54 2.00
N ALA A 171 2.94 5.59 2.26
CA ALA A 171 3.23 4.43 3.08
C ALA A 171 2.47 3.20 2.59
N THR A 172 2.98 2.01 2.88
CA THR A 172 2.24 0.76 2.73
C THR A 172 1.94 0.19 4.10
N ILE A 173 0.73 -0.33 4.31
CA ILE A 173 0.31 -0.91 5.58
C ILE A 173 0.05 -2.40 5.38
N ALA A 174 0.88 -3.24 5.98
CA ALA A 174 0.66 -4.67 6.07
C ALA A 174 -0.23 -5.00 7.26
N THR A 175 -1.27 -5.82 7.03
CA THR A 175 -2.22 -6.32 8.04
C THR A 175 -2.49 -7.80 7.79
N ALA A 176 -3.14 -8.48 8.73
CA ALA A 176 -3.66 -9.82 8.50
C ALA A 176 -5.02 -9.98 9.18
N ASP A 177 -5.90 -10.83 8.63
CA ASP A 177 -7.15 -11.18 9.27
C ASP A 177 -7.00 -12.32 10.30
N GLY A 178 -8.08 -12.64 11.02
CA GLY A 178 -8.13 -13.71 12.01
C GLY A 178 -7.94 -15.12 11.43
N ALA A 179 -8.10 -15.29 10.11
CA ALA A 179 -7.82 -16.54 9.41
C ALA A 179 -6.35 -16.65 8.95
N GLY A 180 -5.51 -15.66 9.25
CA GLY A 180 -4.12 -15.64 8.83
C GLY A 180 -4.01 -15.51 7.31
N ARG A 181 -4.79 -14.64 6.67
CA ARG A 181 -4.50 -14.09 5.35
C ARG A 181 -3.92 -12.70 5.53
N ALA A 182 -2.78 -12.43 4.89
CA ALA A 182 -2.15 -11.12 4.97
C ALA A 182 -2.53 -10.26 3.77
N ASP A 183 -2.55 -8.96 4.01
CA ASP A 183 -2.81 -7.93 3.03
C ASP A 183 -1.76 -6.81 3.13
N ILE A 184 -1.53 -6.10 2.03
CA ILE A 184 -0.77 -4.85 2.04
C ILE A 184 -1.50 -3.74 1.26
N SER A 185 -1.72 -2.61 1.93
CA SER A 185 -2.52 -1.51 1.39
C SER A 185 -1.70 -0.23 1.27
N PRO A 186 -1.59 0.39 0.07
CA PRO A 186 -0.93 1.67 -0.09
C PRO A 186 -1.81 2.82 0.43
N LYS A 187 -1.17 3.77 1.11
CA LYS A 187 -1.74 5.02 1.61
C LYS A 187 -0.88 6.19 1.14
N GLY A 188 -1.51 7.30 0.86
CA GLY A 188 -0.82 8.47 0.33
C GLY A 188 -1.62 9.74 0.56
N ASP A 189 -0.89 10.78 0.94
CA ASP A 189 -1.36 12.14 1.20
C ASP A 189 -0.18 13.12 0.98
N PRO A 190 -0.38 14.45 0.94
CA PRO A 190 0.74 15.37 1.06
C PRO A 190 1.57 15.09 2.33
N SER A 191 2.76 15.68 2.40
CA SER A 191 3.65 15.54 3.56
C SER A 191 2.88 15.71 4.88
N GLY A 192 3.00 14.73 5.77
CA GLY A 192 2.14 14.61 6.93
C GLY A 192 1.09 13.51 6.90
N LEU A 193 1.17 12.58 5.94
CA LEU A 193 0.39 11.34 5.94
C LEU A 193 0.47 10.63 7.31
N VAL A 194 1.67 10.60 7.91
CA VAL A 194 1.88 10.09 9.27
C VAL A 194 2.10 11.26 10.22
N ARG A 195 1.34 11.32 11.32
CA ARG A 195 1.55 12.28 12.41
C ARG A 195 1.97 11.55 13.67
N LEU A 196 2.88 12.17 14.43
CA LEU A 196 3.17 11.72 15.80
C LEU A 196 2.07 12.24 16.72
N LEU A 197 1.44 11.36 17.50
CA LEU A 197 0.36 11.72 18.43
C LEU A 197 0.86 11.88 19.88
N GLY A 198 2.16 11.68 20.11
CA GLY A 198 2.75 11.58 21.45
C GLY A 198 2.66 10.17 22.03
N ASN A 199 3.28 9.94 23.20
CA ASN A 199 3.23 8.67 23.94
C ASN A 199 3.60 7.41 23.13
N GLY A 200 4.47 7.55 22.11
CA GLY A 200 4.85 6.44 21.24
C GLY A 200 3.74 6.02 20.26
N GLU A 201 2.77 6.88 19.97
CA GLU A 201 1.71 6.61 18.99
C GLU A 201 1.87 7.45 17.72
N ILE A 202 1.49 6.87 16.58
CA ILE A 202 1.36 7.55 15.29
C ILE A 202 -0.08 7.47 14.79
N GLY A 203 -0.50 8.43 13.97
CA GLY A 203 -1.81 8.44 13.32
C GLY A 203 -1.69 8.47 11.80
N ILE A 204 -2.57 7.76 11.11
CA ILE A 204 -2.67 7.71 9.65
C ILE A 204 -4.15 7.88 9.25
N PRO A 205 -4.50 8.85 8.38
CA PRO A 205 -5.89 9.14 8.06
C PRO A 205 -6.49 8.12 7.10
N ASP A 206 -7.79 7.83 7.25
CA ASP A 206 -8.55 7.14 6.23
C ASP A 206 -9.05 8.11 5.17
N ARG A 207 -8.57 7.93 3.94
CA ARG A 207 -8.92 8.75 2.78
C ARG A 207 -9.77 7.94 1.80
N PRO A 208 -10.63 8.59 1.00
CA PRO A 208 -11.33 7.93 -0.08
C PRO A 208 -10.38 7.11 -0.97
N GLY A 209 -10.81 5.90 -1.28
CA GLY A 209 -10.01 4.88 -1.96
C GLY A 209 -10.90 3.85 -2.66
N ASN A 210 -10.45 2.60 -2.72
CA ASN A 210 -11.14 1.51 -3.41
C ASN A 210 -12.34 0.91 -2.63
N MET A 211 -12.68 1.47 -1.46
CA MET A 211 -13.77 1.04 -0.57
C MET A 211 -13.70 -0.42 -0.07
N ARG A 212 -12.58 -1.13 -0.28
CA ARG A 212 -12.41 -2.50 0.20
C ARG A 212 -12.25 -2.57 1.71
N ARG A 213 -11.61 -1.55 2.31
CA ARG A 213 -11.43 -1.39 3.76
C ARG A 213 -10.78 -2.60 4.46
N ASP A 214 -10.08 -3.46 3.72
CA ASP A 214 -9.45 -4.69 4.22
C ASP A 214 -8.61 -4.41 5.47
N THR A 215 -7.78 -3.35 5.45
CA THR A 215 -6.96 -2.94 6.60
C THR A 215 -7.75 -2.79 7.90
N PHE A 216 -8.93 -2.16 7.88
CA PHE A 216 -9.68 -1.89 9.11
C PHE A 216 -10.45 -3.10 9.62
N HIS A 217 -10.98 -3.93 8.72
CA HIS A 217 -11.56 -5.22 9.11
C HIS A 217 -10.50 -6.14 9.71
N ASN A 218 -9.31 -6.18 9.10
CA ASN A 218 -8.18 -6.93 9.62
C ASN A 218 -7.78 -6.44 11.03
N ILE A 219 -7.67 -5.13 11.24
CA ILE A 219 -7.32 -4.54 12.55
C ILE A 219 -8.31 -4.90 13.66
N LEU A 220 -9.61 -5.00 13.36
CA LEU A 220 -10.61 -5.43 14.35
C LEU A 220 -10.38 -6.88 14.80
N GLU A 221 -9.93 -7.75 13.90
CA GLU A 221 -9.68 -9.16 14.22
C GLU A 221 -8.27 -9.38 14.79
N ARG A 222 -7.28 -8.62 14.29
CA ARG A 222 -5.86 -8.70 14.62
C ARG A 222 -5.22 -7.30 14.55
N PRO A 223 -4.87 -6.69 15.69
CA PRO A 223 -4.42 -5.30 15.72
C PRO A 223 -2.99 -5.12 15.19
N GLU A 224 -2.21 -6.19 14.99
CA GLU A 224 -0.83 -6.07 14.54
C GLU A 224 -0.73 -5.44 13.14
N VAL A 225 0.22 -4.52 12.98
CA VAL A 225 0.49 -3.83 11.70
C VAL A 225 1.98 -3.66 11.46
N SER A 226 2.37 -3.60 10.18
CA SER A 226 3.64 -3.00 9.74
C SER A 226 3.34 -1.86 8.77
N VAL A 227 3.92 -0.69 9.01
CA VAL A 227 3.82 0.51 8.17
C VAL A 227 5.19 0.80 7.60
N LEU A 228 5.34 0.73 6.28
CA LEU A 228 6.57 1.11 5.59
C LEU A 228 6.38 2.45 4.87
N ALA A 229 7.07 3.49 5.33
CA ALA A 229 7.03 4.82 4.75
C ALA A 229 8.08 4.99 3.63
N LEU A 230 7.65 5.57 2.51
CA LEU A 230 8.48 5.87 1.35
C LEU A 230 8.56 7.38 1.14
N MET A 231 9.77 7.88 0.91
CA MET A 231 10.04 9.28 0.63
C MET A 231 10.60 9.40 -0.80
N PRO A 232 9.88 10.05 -1.73
CA PRO A 232 10.39 10.25 -3.09
C PRO A 232 11.76 10.94 -3.08
N GLY A 233 12.71 10.41 -3.83
CA GLY A 233 14.08 10.91 -3.89
C GLY A 233 15.03 10.34 -2.82
N GLU A 234 14.53 9.60 -1.83
CA GLU A 234 15.34 8.98 -0.78
C GLU A 234 15.40 7.46 -0.97
N GLU A 235 16.58 6.87 -0.72
CA GLU A 235 16.73 5.41 -0.63
C GLU A 235 16.48 4.88 0.79
N THR A 236 16.27 5.76 1.77
CA THR A 236 15.96 5.38 3.14
C THR A 236 14.46 5.17 3.29
N VAL A 237 14.08 4.02 3.86
CA VAL A 237 12.70 3.70 4.25
C VAL A 237 12.59 3.70 5.76
N VAL A 238 11.40 4.00 6.29
CA VAL A 238 11.10 3.85 7.71
C VAL A 238 10.02 2.78 7.88
N GLU A 239 10.35 1.70 8.58
CA GLU A 239 9.37 0.70 8.99
C GLU A 239 8.94 0.94 10.44
N VAL A 240 7.63 0.95 10.68
CA VAL A 240 7.03 0.97 12.02
C VAL A 240 6.20 -0.28 12.20
N THR A 241 6.49 -1.06 13.24
CA THR A 241 5.64 -2.20 13.65
C THR A 241 4.96 -1.89 14.98
N GLY A 242 3.75 -2.40 15.16
CA GLY A 242 3.05 -2.27 16.42
C GLY A 242 1.61 -2.75 16.34
N THR A 243 0.76 -2.18 17.22
CA THR A 243 -0.67 -2.50 17.27
C THR A 243 -1.51 -1.29 16.93
N ALA A 244 -2.52 -1.49 16.09
CA ALA A 244 -3.38 -0.44 15.58
C ALA A 244 -4.80 -0.53 16.14
N VAL A 245 -5.47 0.61 16.17
CA VAL A 245 -6.92 0.74 16.36
C VAL A 245 -7.46 1.77 15.38
N VAL A 246 -8.74 1.67 15.04
CA VAL A 246 -9.45 2.69 14.27
C VAL A 246 -10.17 3.63 15.24
N ASP A 247 -10.02 4.93 15.03
CA ASP A 247 -10.54 5.97 15.92
C ASP A 247 -11.27 7.04 15.11
N ASP A 248 -12.53 7.34 15.43
CA ASP A 248 -13.35 8.33 14.74
C ASP A 248 -13.55 9.63 15.53
N ASP A 249 -12.75 9.83 16.58
CA ASP A 249 -12.73 11.04 17.40
C ASP A 249 -12.59 12.31 16.55
N PRO A 250 -13.52 13.28 16.66
CA PRO A 250 -13.52 14.48 15.82
C PRO A 250 -12.25 15.33 15.95
N ASP A 251 -11.70 15.46 17.16
CA ASP A 251 -10.52 16.30 17.40
C ASP A 251 -9.28 15.65 16.77
N LEU A 252 -9.15 14.32 16.91
CA LEU A 252 -8.08 13.57 16.25
C LEU A 252 -8.17 13.68 14.72
N ARG A 253 -9.38 13.55 14.15
CA ARG A 253 -9.58 13.64 12.70
C ARG A 253 -9.26 15.04 12.17
N ALA A 254 -9.59 16.09 12.92
CA ALA A 254 -9.31 17.48 12.54
C ALA A 254 -7.80 17.76 12.34
N ILE A 255 -6.91 17.05 13.05
CA ILE A 255 -5.44 17.15 12.87
C ILE A 255 -5.00 16.75 11.46
N PHE A 256 -5.81 15.92 10.78
CA PHE A 256 -5.57 15.43 9.43
C PHE A 256 -6.45 16.11 8.39
N GLU A 257 -7.04 17.27 8.66
CA GLU A 257 -7.75 18.01 7.62
C GLU A 257 -6.81 18.40 6.48
N VAL A 258 -7.22 18.11 5.24
CA VAL A 258 -6.51 18.58 4.04
C VAL A 258 -7.51 19.21 3.10
N ARG A 259 -7.29 20.49 2.76
CA ARG A 259 -8.15 21.26 1.84
C ARG A 259 -9.63 21.27 2.27
N GLY A 260 -9.89 21.42 3.57
CA GLY A 260 -11.26 21.41 4.11
C GLY A 260 -11.91 20.02 4.20
N ASN A 261 -11.17 18.94 3.90
CA ASN A 261 -11.68 17.57 3.98
C ASN A 261 -11.06 16.84 5.17
N THR A 262 -11.89 16.59 6.16
CA THR A 262 -11.56 15.81 7.36
C THR A 262 -11.77 14.32 7.07
N PRO A 263 -10.79 13.44 7.37
CA PRO A 263 -10.95 12.01 7.14
C PRO A 263 -12.10 11.43 7.98
N VAL A 264 -12.68 10.32 7.55
CA VAL A 264 -13.78 9.66 8.28
C VAL A 264 -13.32 8.99 9.57
N ALA A 265 -12.07 8.51 9.60
CA ALA A 265 -11.43 7.91 10.75
C ALA A 265 -9.90 8.07 10.67
N VAL A 266 -9.21 7.81 11.77
CA VAL A 266 -7.75 7.75 11.86
C VAL A 266 -7.35 6.39 12.41
N MET A 267 -6.41 5.73 11.72
CA MET A 267 -5.71 4.57 12.27
C MET A 267 -4.64 5.05 13.23
N ARG A 268 -4.79 4.76 14.52
CA ARG A 268 -3.75 5.01 15.52
C ARG A 268 -2.92 3.75 15.70
N VAL A 269 -1.60 3.88 15.66
CA VAL A 269 -0.67 2.77 15.89
C VAL A 269 0.15 3.07 17.13
N ARG A 270 0.09 2.17 18.10
CA ARG A 270 1.04 2.11 19.20
C ARG A 270 2.32 1.46 18.72
N VAL A 271 3.39 2.24 18.68
CA VAL A 271 4.67 1.82 18.11
C VAL A 271 5.40 0.89 19.07
N GLU A 272 5.76 -0.29 18.57
CA GLU A 272 6.63 -1.25 19.25
C GLU A 272 8.07 -1.15 18.72
N SER A 273 8.22 -0.94 17.41
CA SER A 273 9.50 -0.73 16.75
C SER A 273 9.36 0.30 15.65
N ALA A 274 10.38 1.14 15.49
CA ALA A 274 10.51 2.06 14.37
C ALA A 274 11.97 2.01 13.89
N LEU A 275 12.20 1.69 12.62
CA LEU A 275 13.51 1.45 12.05
C LEU A 275 13.67 2.23 10.75
N ALA A 276 14.68 3.10 10.67
CA ALA A 276 15.09 3.71 9.41
C ALA A 276 16.32 3.00 8.86
N GLN A 277 16.22 2.54 7.62
CA GLN A 277 17.29 1.82 6.93
C GLN A 277 17.31 2.13 5.43
N ARG A 278 18.50 2.06 4.83
CA ARG A 278 18.65 2.16 3.38
C ARG A 278 18.07 0.90 2.73
N SER A 279 17.18 1.09 1.76
CA SER A 279 16.65 0.04 0.90
C SER A 279 17.48 -0.05 -0.38
N SER A 280 18.25 -1.13 -0.53
CA SER A 280 18.96 -1.42 -1.79
C SER A 280 17.99 -1.65 -2.96
N ALA A 281 16.76 -2.08 -2.68
CA ALA A 281 15.71 -2.27 -3.68
C ALA A 281 15.33 -0.97 -4.38
N ILE A 282 15.27 0.16 -3.67
CA ILE A 282 14.97 1.47 -4.29
C ILE A 282 16.06 1.85 -5.31
N GLY A 283 17.33 1.70 -4.92
CA GLY A 283 18.47 1.95 -5.81
C GLY A 283 18.50 0.98 -7.01
N ALA A 284 18.27 -0.31 -6.77
CA ALA A 284 18.23 -1.34 -7.83
C ALA A 284 17.10 -1.11 -8.84
N ALA A 285 15.95 -0.60 -8.36
CA ALA A 285 14.81 -0.23 -9.20
C ALA A 285 14.98 1.11 -9.94
N ARG A 286 15.97 1.92 -9.56
CA ARG A 286 16.10 3.33 -9.96
C ARG A 286 14.77 4.09 -9.78
N LEU A 287 14.08 3.80 -8.67
CA LEU A 287 12.65 4.11 -8.48
C LEU A 287 12.30 5.58 -8.69
N TRP A 288 13.23 6.48 -8.32
CA TRP A 288 13.03 7.93 -8.34
C TRP A 288 13.66 8.63 -9.55
N ASP A 289 14.25 7.91 -10.51
CA ASP A 289 14.78 8.52 -11.73
C ASP A 289 13.65 8.66 -12.77
N PRO A 290 13.18 9.89 -13.09
CA PRO A 290 12.10 10.08 -14.04
C PRO A 290 12.42 9.57 -15.45
N LYS A 291 13.70 9.41 -15.80
CA LYS A 291 14.12 8.85 -17.10
C LYS A 291 13.87 7.35 -17.20
N GLN A 292 13.63 6.68 -16.07
CA GLN A 292 13.30 5.25 -15.98
C GLN A 292 11.79 5.00 -15.90
N HIS A 293 10.98 6.05 -15.76
CA HIS A 293 9.53 5.90 -15.70
C HIS A 293 8.99 5.38 -17.03
N VAL A 294 7.98 4.52 -16.95
CA VAL A 294 7.34 3.95 -18.14
C VAL A 294 6.61 5.07 -18.91
N PRO A 295 6.83 5.22 -20.23
CA PRO A 295 6.15 6.23 -21.02
C PRO A 295 4.63 6.10 -20.91
N GLN A 296 3.91 7.23 -20.86
CA GLN A 296 2.46 7.24 -20.65
C GLN A 296 1.68 6.38 -21.67
N GLY A 297 2.12 6.35 -22.93
CA GLY A 297 1.49 5.55 -23.98
C GLY A 297 1.71 4.03 -23.86
N SER A 298 2.64 3.59 -23.01
CA SER A 298 2.97 2.19 -22.73
C SER A 298 2.38 1.69 -21.41
N LEU A 299 1.78 2.57 -20.61
CA LEU A 299 1.17 2.20 -19.34
C LEU A 299 -0.12 1.40 -19.56
N PRO A 300 -0.40 0.39 -18.73
CA PRO A 300 -1.67 -0.34 -18.79
C PRO A 300 -2.87 0.59 -18.52
N ARG A 301 -3.99 0.32 -19.18
CA ARG A 301 -5.23 1.08 -18.98
C ARG A 301 -6.02 0.51 -17.81
N ALA A 302 -6.02 1.20 -16.68
CA ALA A 302 -6.70 0.76 -15.46
C ALA A 302 -8.20 0.45 -15.67
N SER A 303 -8.91 1.28 -16.46
CA SER A 303 -10.31 1.06 -16.83
C SER A 303 -10.53 -0.29 -17.49
N ARG A 304 -9.69 -0.64 -18.48
CA ARG A 304 -9.78 -1.93 -19.18
C ARG A 304 -9.54 -3.11 -18.25
N ILE A 305 -8.47 -3.06 -17.44
CA ILE A 305 -8.15 -4.13 -16.48
C ILE A 305 -9.34 -4.35 -15.53
N TRP A 306 -9.87 -3.26 -14.96
CA TRP A 306 -11.00 -3.36 -14.04
C TRP A 306 -12.27 -3.87 -14.70
N THR A 307 -12.61 -3.41 -15.91
CA THR A 307 -13.76 -3.94 -16.68
C THR A 307 -13.61 -5.44 -16.90
N ASP A 308 -12.45 -5.89 -17.38
CA ASP A 308 -12.22 -7.29 -17.71
C ASP A 308 -12.27 -8.18 -16.46
N HIS A 309 -11.66 -7.77 -15.35
CA HIS A 309 -11.72 -8.51 -14.08
C HIS A 309 -13.14 -8.60 -13.52
N VAL A 310 -13.88 -7.48 -13.49
CA VAL A 310 -15.26 -7.48 -12.99
C VAL A 310 -16.15 -8.36 -13.88
N ASN A 311 -16.01 -8.25 -15.20
CA ASN A 311 -16.78 -9.07 -16.14
C ASN A 311 -16.44 -10.56 -16.04
N ALA A 312 -15.18 -10.91 -15.80
CA ALA A 312 -14.78 -12.29 -15.55
C ALA A 312 -15.44 -12.84 -14.27
N THR A 313 -15.46 -12.06 -13.19
CA THR A 313 -16.13 -12.44 -11.94
C THR A 313 -17.64 -12.61 -12.13
N ILE A 314 -18.29 -11.65 -12.80
CA ILE A 314 -19.72 -11.72 -13.14
C ILE A 314 -20.02 -12.98 -13.96
N ALA A 315 -19.22 -13.27 -14.99
CA ALA A 315 -19.41 -14.45 -15.84
C ALA A 315 -19.24 -15.77 -15.09
N SER A 316 -18.44 -15.79 -14.03
CA SER A 316 -18.25 -16.95 -13.16
C SER A 316 -19.33 -17.13 -12.08
N ALA A 317 -20.14 -16.09 -11.83
CA ALA A 317 -21.17 -16.10 -10.81
C ALA A 317 -22.36 -16.99 -11.21
N LYS A 318 -22.83 -17.84 -10.29
CA LYS A 318 -23.91 -18.81 -10.53
C LYS A 318 -25.32 -18.24 -10.39
N GLU A 319 -25.50 -17.00 -9.90
CA GLU A 319 -26.80 -16.38 -9.65
C GLU A 319 -26.92 -14.99 -10.31
N ALA A 320 -28.17 -14.63 -10.67
CA ALA A 320 -28.73 -13.44 -11.34
C ALA A 320 -27.77 -12.42 -12.03
N PRO A 321 -28.02 -12.04 -13.30
CA PRO A 321 -27.02 -11.36 -14.12
C PRO A 321 -26.84 -9.91 -13.67
N ILE A 322 -25.76 -9.64 -12.94
CA ILE A 322 -25.21 -8.28 -12.90
C ILE A 322 -24.82 -7.94 -14.34
N PRO A 323 -25.29 -6.81 -14.91
CA PRO A 323 -24.93 -6.46 -16.27
C PRO A 323 -23.42 -6.27 -16.38
N ALA A 324 -22.85 -6.75 -17.50
CA ALA A 324 -21.44 -6.56 -17.78
C ALA A 324 -21.11 -5.05 -17.83
N LEU A 325 -19.94 -4.70 -17.33
CA LEU A 325 -19.43 -3.34 -17.40
C LEU A 325 -18.97 -3.02 -18.83
N HIS A 326 -19.23 -1.79 -19.24
CA HIS A 326 -18.75 -1.20 -20.49
C HIS A 326 -17.55 -0.29 -20.18
N GLU A 327 -16.40 -0.57 -20.82
CA GLU A 327 -15.12 0.07 -20.48
C GLU A 327 -15.11 1.61 -20.63
N PRO A 328 -15.69 2.21 -21.69
CA PRO A 328 -15.75 3.66 -21.83
C PRO A 328 -16.49 4.35 -20.67
N ASP A 329 -17.56 3.75 -20.18
CA ASP A 329 -18.35 4.30 -19.07
C ASP A 329 -17.57 4.22 -17.77
N LEU A 330 -16.86 3.09 -17.54
CA LEU A 330 -15.99 2.93 -16.40
C LEU A 330 -14.81 3.92 -16.46
N ALA A 331 -14.18 4.10 -17.63
CA ALA A 331 -13.09 5.05 -17.83
C ALA A 331 -13.53 6.49 -17.50
N ALA A 332 -14.70 6.92 -17.99
CA ALA A 332 -15.27 8.22 -17.67
C ALA A 332 -15.56 8.36 -16.16
N GLY A 333 -16.14 7.32 -15.54
CA GLY A 333 -16.43 7.29 -14.10
C GLY A 333 -15.17 7.40 -13.24
N LEU A 334 -14.10 6.70 -13.60
CA LEU A 334 -12.82 6.74 -12.88
C LEU A 334 -12.14 8.10 -12.98
N GLN A 335 -12.15 8.69 -14.18
CA GLN A 335 -11.59 10.02 -14.36
C GLN A 335 -12.35 11.05 -13.52
N ALA A 336 -13.68 10.99 -13.50
CA ALA A 336 -14.50 11.84 -12.64
C ALA A 336 -14.20 11.61 -11.16
N ASP A 337 -14.10 10.36 -10.72
CA ASP A 337 -13.82 9.98 -9.33
C ASP A 337 -12.43 10.45 -8.85
N TYR A 338 -11.41 10.41 -9.72
CA TYR A 338 -10.06 10.90 -9.41
C TYR A 338 -9.98 12.43 -9.29
N VAL A 339 -10.90 13.16 -9.93
CA VAL A 339 -10.98 14.63 -9.84
C VAL A 339 -11.85 15.06 -8.65
N GLN A 340 -13.02 14.42 -8.48
CA GLN A 340 -14.05 14.87 -7.54
C GLN A 340 -13.89 14.28 -6.14
N ASN A 341 -13.41 13.04 -6.02
CA ASN A 341 -13.40 12.29 -4.76
C ASN A 341 -11.97 11.89 -4.35
N LEU A 342 -11.03 12.83 -4.52
CA LEU A 342 -9.64 12.60 -4.16
C LEU A 342 -9.42 12.68 -2.64
N TYR A 343 -10.18 13.49 -1.91
CA TYR A 343 -10.05 13.75 -0.48
C TYR A 343 -11.34 13.46 0.29
#